data_AF-A0A8C8IU58-F1
#
_entry.id   AF-A0A8C8IU58-F1
#
_cell.length_a   1.000
_cell.length_b   1.000
_cell.length_c   1.000
_cell.angle_alpha   90.00
_cell.angle_beta   90.00
_cell.angle_gamma   90.00
#
_symmetry.space_group_name_H-M   'P 1'
#
loop_
_entity.id
_entity.type
_entity.pdbx_description
1 polymer ?
#
loop_
_entity_poly.entity_id
_entity_poly.type
_entity_poly.pdbx_seq_one_letter_code
_entity_poly.pdbx_strand_id
1 'polypeptide(L)'
;MIMRTVRNQPRTTRDDLVNDLKAAGTIVTKKTIGNTLRCEGLKSCSTRKVPLLKKAHIHTRLKCANEQLNDSEDNWVKVLWSDDTKMELFGINSTRRVWRRNAAYDPQEHHPHRQTWR
;
A
#
# COMPACT_ATOMS: atom_id res chain seq x y z
N MET A 1 -14.21 0.93 -19.63
CA MET A 1 -13.74 2.21 -19.04
C MET A 1 -13.34 2.03 -17.57
N ILE A 2 -14.25 1.58 -16.70
CA ILE A 2 -14.05 1.43 -15.24
C ILE A 2 -12.74 0.70 -14.86
N MET A 3 -12.48 -0.49 -15.44
CA MET A 3 -11.29 -1.28 -15.09
C MET A 3 -9.98 -0.58 -15.47
N ARG A 4 -9.97 0.12 -16.61
CA ARG A 4 -8.78 0.87 -17.06
C ARG A 4 -8.49 2.03 -16.10
N THR A 5 -9.53 2.75 -15.70
CA THR A 5 -9.41 3.86 -14.73
C THR A 5 -8.91 3.38 -13.37
N VAL A 6 -9.50 2.30 -12.84
CA VAL A 6 -9.11 1.76 -11.54
C VAL A 6 -7.70 1.16 -11.56
N ARG A 7 -7.28 0.53 -12.67
CA ARG A 7 -5.90 0.02 -12.82
C ARG A 7 -4.87 1.14 -12.85
N ASN A 8 -5.14 2.21 -13.60
CA ASN A 8 -4.20 3.34 -13.72
C ASN A 8 -4.20 4.24 -12.47
N GLN A 9 -5.35 4.35 -11.80
CA GLN A 9 -5.56 5.18 -10.62
C GLN A 9 -6.33 4.40 -9.55
N PRO A 10 -5.66 3.52 -8.78
CA PRO A 10 -6.31 2.65 -7.79
C PRO A 10 -6.95 3.40 -6.62
N ARG A 11 -6.75 4.72 -6.52
CA ARG A 11 -7.30 5.61 -5.50
C ARG A 11 -8.63 6.26 -5.90
N THR A 12 -9.13 5.98 -7.10
CA THR A 12 -10.44 6.48 -7.53
C THR A 12 -11.53 5.96 -6.61
N THR A 13 -12.41 6.86 -6.18
CA THR A 13 -13.58 6.49 -5.38
C THR A 13 -14.68 5.97 -6.29
N ARG A 14 -15.69 5.32 -5.71
CA ARG A 14 -16.90 4.97 -6.49
C ARG A 14 -17.58 6.21 -7.05
N ASP A 15 -17.46 7.35 -6.37
CA ASP A 15 -18.13 8.59 -6.74
C ASP A 15 -17.43 9.22 -7.94
N ASP A 16 -16.10 9.20 -7.96
CA ASP A 16 -15.32 9.60 -9.13
C ASP A 16 -15.72 8.76 -10.35
N LEU A 17 -15.85 7.44 -10.19
CA LEU A 17 -16.27 6.55 -11.28
C LEU A 17 -17.71 6.81 -11.76
N VAL A 18 -18.64 7.16 -10.85
CA VAL A 18 -20.00 7.58 -11.24
C VAL A 18 -19.95 8.86 -12.06
N ASN A 19 -19.17 9.84 -11.61
CA ASN A 19 -19.05 11.13 -12.27
C ASN A 19 -18.41 11.01 -13.66
N ASP A 20 -17.35 10.21 -13.80
CA ASP A 20 -16.69 9.94 -15.08
C ASP A 20 -17.64 9.28 -16.10
N LEU A 21 -18.44 8.32 -15.64
CA LEU A 21 -19.41 7.64 -16.51
C LEU A 21 -20.56 8.56 -16.89
N LYS A 22 -21.03 9.39 -15.95
CA LYS A 22 -22.06 10.41 -16.22
C LYS A 22 -21.56 11.43 -17.25
N ALA A 23 -20.30 11.85 -17.17
CA ALA A 23 -19.68 12.73 -18.17
C ALA A 23 -19.57 12.06 -19.55
N ALA A 24 -19.40 10.74 -19.61
CA ALA A 24 -19.45 9.95 -20.84
C ALA A 24 -20.88 9.62 -21.32
N GLY A 25 -21.92 10.22 -20.73
CA GLY A 25 -23.32 10.02 -21.10
C GLY A 25 -23.96 8.74 -20.55
N THR A 26 -23.27 7.99 -19.67
CA THR A 26 -23.77 6.76 -19.07
C THR A 26 -24.15 6.98 -17.60
N ILE A 27 -25.43 6.83 -17.27
CA ILE A 27 -25.90 6.95 -15.89
C ILE A 27 -25.84 5.57 -15.22
N VAL A 28 -24.98 5.42 -14.21
CA VAL A 28 -24.88 4.20 -13.40
C VAL A 28 -25.01 4.50 -11.91
N THR A 29 -25.45 3.51 -11.16
CA THR A 29 -25.49 3.62 -9.69
C THR A 29 -24.16 3.18 -9.06
N LYS A 30 -23.86 3.70 -7.86
CA LYS A 30 -22.70 3.27 -7.05
C LYS A 30 -22.72 1.75 -6.80
N LYS A 31 -23.90 1.15 -6.67
CA LYS A 31 -24.09 -0.29 -6.46
C LYS A 31 -23.67 -1.09 -7.69
N THR A 32 -24.06 -0.64 -8.88
CA THR A 32 -23.64 -1.26 -10.16
C THR A 32 -22.12 -1.27 -10.26
N ILE A 33 -21.46 -0.12 -10.03
CA ILE A 33 -19.99 -0.04 -10.04
C ILE A 33 -19.36 -0.96 -8.99
N GLY A 34 -19.92 -0.97 -7.77
CA GLY A 34 -19.45 -1.83 -6.69
C GLY A 34 -19.53 -3.32 -7.02
N ASN A 35 -20.61 -3.75 -7.66
CA ASN A 35 -20.80 -5.13 -8.10
C ASN A 35 -19.81 -5.47 -9.23
N THR A 36 -19.67 -4.61 -10.24
CA THR A 36 -18.72 -4.81 -11.34
C THR A 36 -17.28 -4.96 -10.83
N LEU A 37 -16.84 -4.09 -9.90
CA LEU A 37 -15.51 -4.19 -9.29
C LEU A 37 -15.33 -5.52 -8.54
N ARG A 38 -16.35 -5.99 -7.83
CA ARG A 38 -16.29 -7.26 -7.09
C ARG A 38 -16.25 -8.46 -8.02
N CYS A 39 -17.03 -8.46 -9.10
CA CYS A 39 -16.97 -9.50 -10.15
C CYS A 39 -15.56 -9.61 -10.75
N GLU A 40 -14.84 -8.50 -10.83
CA GLU A 40 -13.46 -8.41 -11.33
C GLU A 40 -12.38 -8.73 -10.28
N GLY A 41 -12.80 -9.19 -9.10
CA GLY A 41 -11.92 -9.56 -7.99
C GLY A 41 -11.29 -8.38 -7.24
N LEU A 42 -11.77 -7.16 -7.46
CA LEU A 42 -11.24 -5.96 -6.79
C LEU A 42 -11.95 -5.70 -5.46
N LYS A 43 -11.15 -5.46 -4.42
CA LYS A 43 -11.60 -5.08 -3.09
C LYS A 43 -11.05 -3.73 -2.67
N SER A 44 -11.86 -2.96 -1.94
CA SER A 44 -11.40 -1.71 -1.32
C SER A 44 -10.59 -2.05 -0.06
N CYS A 45 -9.33 -1.64 -0.03
CA CYS A 45 -8.36 -1.96 1.03
C CYS A 45 -7.61 -0.72 1.48
N SER A 46 -7.10 -0.74 2.71
CA SER A 46 -6.18 0.29 3.19
C SER A 46 -4.85 0.19 2.45
N THR A 47 -4.29 1.34 2.07
CA THR A 47 -2.95 1.38 1.46
C THR A 47 -1.92 0.90 2.47
N ARG A 48 -1.08 -0.06 2.06
CA ARG A 48 0.05 -0.51 2.87
C ARG A 48 1.16 0.54 2.78
N LYS A 49 1.59 1.09 3.92
CA LYS A 49 2.71 2.04 3.98
C LYS A 49 4.00 1.23 4.05
N VAL A 50 4.92 1.46 3.12
CA VAL A 50 6.23 0.78 3.10
C VAL A 50 7.33 1.79 2.80
N PRO A 51 8.53 1.62 3.38
CA PRO A 51 9.68 2.40 2.98
C PRO A 51 10.06 2.03 1.54
N LEU A 52 10.26 3.04 0.68
CA LEU A 52 10.80 2.79 -0.65
C LEU A 52 12.29 2.51 -0.53
N LEU A 53 12.68 1.29 -0.86
CA LEU A 53 14.07 0.86 -0.82
C LEU A 53 14.72 1.02 -2.18
N LYS A 54 15.91 1.62 -2.21
CA LYS A 54 16.77 1.60 -3.39
C LYS A 54 17.31 0.17 -3.59
N LYS A 55 17.68 -0.18 -4.83
CA LYS A 55 18.29 -1.49 -5.15
C LYS A 55 19.49 -1.82 -4.25
N ALA A 56 20.34 -0.82 -3.97
CA ALA A 56 21.47 -0.96 -3.06
C ALA A 56 21.02 -1.40 -1.65
N HIS A 57 20.01 -0.74 -1.07
CA HIS A 57 19.49 -1.09 0.26
C HIS A 57 18.86 -2.48 0.28
N ILE A 58 18.17 -2.89 -0.80
CA ILE A 58 17.63 -4.25 -0.93
C ILE A 58 18.76 -5.26 -0.87
N HIS A 59 19.83 -5.05 -1.64
CA HIS A 59 20.97 -5.96 -1.67
C HIS A 59 21.68 -6.04 -0.31
N THR A 60 21.98 -4.90 0.32
CA THR A 60 22.62 -4.87 1.65
C THR A 60 21.77 -5.56 2.70
N ARG A 61 20.44 -5.35 2.70
CA ARG A 61 19.53 -6.02 3.64
C ARG A 61 19.46 -7.52 3.42
N LEU A 62 19.41 -7.97 2.15
CA LEU A 62 19.43 -9.41 1.83
C LEU A 62 20.73 -10.06 2.26
N LYS A 63 21.87 -9.40 2.04
CA LYS A 63 23.18 -9.89 2.47
C LYS A 63 23.23 -10.04 4.00
N CYS A 64 22.85 -8.99 4.74
CA CYS A 64 22.78 -9.01 6.20
C CYS A 64 21.88 -10.15 6.72
N ALA A 65 20.69 -10.31 6.13
CA ALA A 65 19.75 -11.36 6.53
C ALA A 65 20.30 -12.77 6.26
N ASN A 66 21.00 -12.98 5.15
CA ASN A 66 21.59 -14.28 4.84
C ASN A 66 22.79 -14.62 5.74
N GLU A 67 23.61 -13.62 6.07
CA GLU A 67 24.75 -13.78 6.98
C GLU A 67 24.29 -14.14 8.40
N GLN A 68 23.18 -13.53 8.85
CA GLN A 68 22.62 -13.72 10.19
C GLN A 68 21.56 -14.83 10.27
N LEU A 69 21.28 -15.54 9.17
CA LEU A 69 20.20 -16.54 9.10
C LEU A 69 20.44 -17.75 10.03
N ASN A 70 21.71 -18.12 10.20
CA ASN A 70 22.14 -19.28 10.99
C ASN A 70 22.66 -18.89 12.37
N ASP A 71 22.52 -17.62 12.77
CA ASP A 71 22.93 -17.17 14.10
C ASP A 71 22.06 -17.83 15.18
N SER A 72 22.71 -18.32 16.23
CA SER A 72 22.02 -18.89 17.38
C SER A 72 21.35 -17.81 18.22
N GLU A 73 20.36 -18.21 19.03
CA GLU A 73 19.66 -17.30 19.95
C GLU A 73 20.64 -16.57 20.90
N ASP A 74 21.69 -17.25 21.36
CA ASP A 74 22.76 -16.69 22.19
C ASP A 74 23.49 -15.49 21.55
N ASN A 75 23.55 -15.42 20.22
CA ASN A 75 24.14 -14.27 19.52
C ASN A 75 23.22 -13.04 19.66
N TRP A 76 21.90 -13.23 19.59
CA TRP A 76 20.91 -12.15 19.68
C TRP A 76 20.75 -11.58 21.09
N VAL A 77 20.92 -12.41 22.12
CA VAL A 77 20.87 -11.96 23.54
C VAL A 77 21.98 -10.95 23.86
N LYS A 78 23.11 -11.02 23.16
CA LYS A 78 24.25 -10.11 23.35
C LYS A 78 24.07 -8.77 22.63
N VAL A 79 23.05 -8.63 21.76
CA VAL A 79 22.83 -7.42 20.98
C VAL A 79 22.03 -6.41 21.79
N LEU A 80 22.65 -5.25 22.07
CA LEU A 80 21.94 -4.10 22.61
C LEU A 80 21.36 -3.27 21.47
N TRP A 81 20.02 -3.25 21.36
CA TRP A 81 19.30 -2.46 20.36
C TRP A 81 19.05 -1.04 20.86
N SER A 82 19.20 -0.07 19.97
CA SER A 82 18.83 1.32 20.22
C SER A 82 18.06 1.86 19.02
N ASP A 83 17.02 2.66 19.28
CA ASP A 83 16.25 3.40 18.28
C ASP A 83 15.56 4.58 18.96
N ASP A 84 15.28 5.62 18.19
CA ASP A 84 14.58 6.82 18.66
C ASP A 84 13.18 6.84 18.06
N THR A 85 12.15 7.01 18.92
CA THR A 85 10.76 7.10 18.46
C THR A 85 10.14 8.43 18.85
N LYS A 86 9.40 9.03 17.92
CA LYS A 86 8.61 10.23 18.17
C LYS A 86 7.22 9.83 18.66
N MET A 87 6.83 10.30 19.84
CA MET A 87 5.47 10.11 20.37
C MET A 87 4.61 11.34 20.08
N GLU A 88 3.49 11.16 19.38
CA GLU A 88 2.54 12.23 19.07
C GLU A 88 1.20 11.96 19.78
N LEU A 89 0.66 12.97 20.47
CA LEU A 89 -0.64 12.86 21.16
C LEU A 89 -1.81 12.71 20.18
N PHE A 90 -1.71 13.34 19.01
CA PHE A 90 -2.69 13.25 17.93
C PHE A 90 -1.97 12.99 16.60
N GLY A 91 -1.78 11.71 16.27
CA GLY A 91 -1.19 11.32 14.99
C GLY A 91 -2.17 11.48 13.82
N ILE A 92 -1.70 12.06 12.71
CA ILE A 92 -2.47 12.11 11.45
C ILE A 92 -2.41 10.72 10.78
N ASN A 93 -3.26 9.81 11.23
CA ASN A 93 -3.42 8.48 10.64
C ASN A 93 -4.43 8.49 9.47
N SER A 94 -4.17 9.33 8.46
CA SER A 94 -5.00 9.31 7.25
C SER A 94 -4.76 7.99 6.50
N THR A 95 -5.73 7.08 6.63
CA THR A 95 -5.72 5.80 5.93
C THR A 95 -6.46 5.96 4.62
N ARG A 96 -5.72 6.04 3.51
CA ARG A 96 -6.34 6.10 2.18
C ARG A 96 -6.75 4.70 1.74
N ARG A 97 -7.95 4.60 1.13
CA ARG A 97 -8.43 3.36 0.51
C ARG A 97 -7.95 3.27 -0.94
N VAL A 98 -7.65 2.06 -1.37
CA VAL A 98 -7.28 1.69 -2.75
C VAL A 98 -7.99 0.42 -3.17
N TRP A 99 -8.25 0.29 -4.47
CA TRP A 99 -8.71 -0.95 -5.08
C TRP A 99 -7.54 -1.89 -5.33
N ARG A 100 -7.64 -3.14 -4.87
CA ARG A 100 -6.61 -4.17 -5.04
C ARG A 100 -7.23 -5.53 -5.32
N ARG A 101 -6.51 -6.40 -6.04
CA ARG A 101 -6.80 -7.83 -6.08
C ARG A 101 -6.13 -8.54 -4.89
N ASN A 102 -6.57 -9.75 -4.56
CA ASN A 102 -5.89 -10.64 -3.59
C ASN A 102 -4.58 -11.20 -4.17
N ALA A 103 -3.71 -10.36 -4.76
CA ALA A 103 -2.43 -10.81 -5.28
C ALA A 103 -1.30 -10.65 -4.25
N ALA A 104 -0.27 -11.48 -4.37
CA ALA A 104 0.99 -11.35 -3.64
C ALA A 104 1.67 -10.00 -3.95
N TYR A 105 2.56 -9.56 -3.06
CA TYR A 105 3.25 -8.27 -3.00
C TYR A 105 3.58 -7.64 -4.38
N ASP A 106 2.73 -6.73 -4.86
CA ASP A 106 3.01 -5.88 -6.03
C ASP A 106 3.56 -4.51 -5.58
N PRO A 107 4.82 -4.19 -5.90
CA PRO A 107 5.44 -2.91 -5.59
C PRO A 107 4.69 -1.68 -6.15
N GLN A 108 3.93 -1.83 -7.23
CA GLN A 108 3.15 -0.73 -7.82
C GLN A 108 1.97 -0.29 -6.95
N GLU A 109 1.49 -1.17 -6.07
CA GLU A 109 0.39 -0.86 -5.17
C GLU A 109 0.87 -0.19 -3.87
N HIS A 110 2.16 0.05 -3.72
CA HIS A 110 2.76 0.58 -2.50
C HIS A 110 2.87 2.10 -2.49
N HIS A 111 2.83 2.68 -1.29
CA HIS A 111 3.04 4.11 -1.12
C HIS A 111 4.24 4.36 -0.22
N PRO A 112 5.12 5.31 -0.61
CA PRO A 112 6.19 5.75 0.27
C PRO A 112 5.58 6.23 1.57
N HIS A 113 6.07 5.67 2.66
CA HIS A 113 5.90 6.28 3.96
C HIS A 113 6.61 7.64 3.92
N ARG A 114 5.86 8.75 3.84
CA ARG A 114 6.43 10.10 4.00
C ARG A 114 6.69 10.34 5.49
N GLN A 115 7.90 10.05 5.95
CA GLN A 115 8.44 10.70 7.15
C GLN A 115 8.88 12.09 6.71
N THR A 116 8.05 13.10 6.96
CA THR A 116 8.50 14.49 6.89
C THR A 116 9.16 14.79 8.24
N TRP A 117 10.47 14.69 8.29
CA TRP A 117 11.25 15.28 9.37
C TRP A 117 11.09 16.81 9.27
N ARG A 118 10.62 17.44 10.34
CA ARG A 118 10.72 18.88 10.57
C ARG A 118 11.77 19.10 11.64
#